data_AF-A0A1J3CFX3-F1
#
_entry.id   AF-A0A1J3CFX3-F1
#
_cell.length_a   1.000
_cell.length_b   1.000
_cell.length_c   1.000
_cell.angle_alpha   90.00
_cell.angle_beta   90.00
_cell.angle_gamma   90.00
#
_symmetry.space_group_name_H-M   'P 1'
#
loop_
_entity.id
_entity.type
_entity.pdbx_description
1 polymer ?
#
loop_
_entity_poly.entity_id
_entity_poly.type
_entity_poly.pdbx_seq_one_letter_code
_entity_poly.pdbx_strand_id
1 'polypeptide(L)' 'SWTSMRIVSTYQEMKKVAFDVGILAIFGHLECSYKEALKHNYNILDKGYNSFPMSFPGTSYHKALMARKRLKTIVSE' A
#
# COMPACT_ATOMS: atom_id res chain seq x y z
N SER A 1 7.40 -12.65 -15.16
CA SER A 1 6.34 -12.40 -16.16
C SER A 1 5.12 -13.23 -15.80
N TRP A 2 3.89 -12.78 -16.06
CA TRP A 2 2.69 -13.63 -15.87
C TRP A 2 2.74 -14.88 -16.75
N THR A 3 3.40 -14.79 -17.91
CA THR A 3 3.58 -15.91 -18.86
C THR A 3 4.44 -17.05 -18.33
N SER A 4 5.21 -16.83 -17.25
CA SER A 4 6.06 -17.86 -16.65
C SER A 4 5.41 -18.54 -15.43
N MET A 5 4.19 -18.17 -15.05
CA MET A 5 3.50 -18.71 -13.87
C MET A 5 2.35 -19.64 -14.28
N ARG A 6 2.30 -20.85 -13.70
CA ARG A 6 1.25 -21.84 -13.99
C ARG A 6 -0.12 -21.46 -13.40
N ILE A 7 -0.13 -20.73 -12.28
CA ILE A 7 -1.34 -20.22 -11.62
C ILE A 7 -1.05 -18.79 -11.17
N VAL A 8 -1.93 -17.86 -11.54
CA VAL A 8 -1.83 -16.44 -11.19
C VAL A 8 -3.08 -16.05 -10.41
N SER A 9 -2.89 -15.42 -9.25
CA SER A 9 -4.00 -14.80 -8.53
C SER A 9 -4.33 -13.45 -9.16
N THR A 10 -5.40 -13.40 -9.96
CA THR A 10 -5.88 -12.15 -10.57
C THR A 10 -6.10 -11.07 -9.51
N TYR A 11 -6.62 -11.43 -8.32
CA TYR A 11 -6.80 -10.50 -7.22
C TYR A 11 -5.48 -9.84 -6.78
N GLN A 12 -4.43 -10.63 -6.54
CA GLN A 12 -3.14 -10.08 -6.10
C GLN A 12 -2.47 -9.23 -7.18
N GLU A 13 -2.53 -9.68 -8.43
CA GLU A 13 -1.94 -8.94 -9.55
C GLU A 13 -2.69 -7.65 -9.85
N MET A 14 -4.02 -7.68 -9.83
CA MET A 14 -4.83 -6.47 -10.03
C MET A 14 -4.61 -5.44 -8.91
N LYS A 15 -4.38 -5.87 -7.65
CA LYS A 15 -4.02 -4.92 -6.58
C LYS A 15 -2.68 -4.22 -6.84
N LYS A 16 -1.69 -4.93 -7.38
CA LYS A 16 -0.39 -4.33 -7.76
C LYS A 16 -0.57 -3.32 -8.89
N VAL A 17 -1.26 -3.72 -9.96
CA VAL A 17 -1.53 -2.86 -11.12
C VAL A 17 -2.33 -1.62 -10.72
N ALA A 18 -3.42 -1.79 -9.96
CA ALA A 18 -4.25 -0.68 -9.51
C ALA A 18 -3.48 0.32 -8.64
N PHE A 19 -2.59 -0.18 -7.77
CA PHE A 19 -1.71 0.69 -6.99
C PHE A 19 -0.75 1.47 -7.89
N ASP A 20 -0.05 0.80 -8.81
CA ASP A 20 0.92 1.44 -9.69
C ASP A 20 0.27 2.50 -10.59
N VAL A 21 -0.91 2.19 -11.16
CA VAL A 21 -1.71 3.14 -11.95
C VAL A 21 -2.22 4.29 -11.08
N GLY A 22 -2.73 4.02 -9.89
CA GLY A 22 -3.22 5.05 -8.98
C GLY A 22 -2.14 6.03 -8.54
N ILE A 23 -0.95 5.54 -8.21
CA ILE A 23 0.20 6.39 -7.88
C ILE A 23 0.59 7.27 -9.07
N LEU A 24 0.71 6.69 -10.27
CA LEU A 24 1.05 7.45 -11.48
C LEU A 24 -0.02 8.50 -11.81
N ALA A 25 -1.30 8.18 -11.64
CA ALA A 25 -2.40 9.09 -11.95
C ALA A 25 -2.49 10.27 -10.98
N ILE A 26 -2.20 10.07 -9.69
CA ILE A 26 -2.33 11.11 -8.65
C ILE A 26 -1.05 11.95 -8.55
N PHE A 27 0.12 11.30 -8.57
CA PHE A 27 1.41 11.93 -8.26
C PHE A 27 2.34 12.06 -9.47
N GLY A 28 1.98 11.51 -10.63
CA GLY A 28 2.87 11.46 -11.79
C GLY A 28 4.05 10.52 -11.59
N HIS A 29 5.15 10.80 -12.27
CA HIS A 29 6.39 10.05 -12.09
C HIS A 29 7.07 10.46 -10.79
N LEU A 30 7.27 9.46 -9.91
CA LEU A 30 7.96 9.62 -8.64
C LEU A 30 9.31 8.91 -8.67
N GLU A 31 10.25 9.39 -7.86
CA GLU A 31 11.47 8.64 -7.58
C GLU A 31 11.13 7.27 -6.97
N CYS A 32 11.94 6.26 -7.31
CA CYS A 32 11.71 4.88 -6.87
C CYS A 32 11.63 4.76 -5.34
N SER A 33 12.47 5.49 -4.61
CA SER A 33 12.48 5.53 -3.14
C SER A 33 11.13 5.97 -2.57
N TYR A 34 10.58 7.06 -3.12
CA TYR A 34 9.32 7.65 -2.67
C TYR A 34 8.12 6.76 -3.04
N LYS A 35 8.13 6.18 -4.25
CA LYS A 35 7.12 5.21 -4.68
C LYS A 35 7.08 3.97 -3.77
N GLU A 36 8.25 3.42 -3.40
CA GLU A 36 8.32 2.26 -2.50
C GLU A 36 7.88 2.61 -1.08
N ALA A 37 8.20 3.82 -0.58
CA ALA A 37 7.72 4.29 0.72
C ALA A 37 6.18 4.42 0.76
N LEU A 38 5.57 4.96 -0.29
CA LEU A 38 4.11 5.01 -0.46
C LEU A 38 3.52 3.59 -0.49
N LYS A 39 4.07 2.71 -1.31
CA LYS A 39 3.61 1.32 -1.47
C LYS A 39 3.67 0.53 -0.18
N HIS A 40 4.77 0.63 0.55
CA HIS A 40 4.96 -0.04 1.82
C HIS A 40 3.89 0.39 2.84
N ASN A 41 3.72 1.70 3.05
CA ASN A 41 2.79 2.20 4.05
C ASN A 41 1.32 2.00 3.64
N TYR A 42 0.99 2.14 2.35
CA TYR A 42 -0.35 1.86 1.85
C TYR A 42 -0.76 0.39 2.07
N ASN A 43 0.16 -0.56 1.83
CA ASN A 43 -0.11 -1.97 2.06
C ASN A 43 -0.37 -2.30 3.55
N ILE A 44 0.29 -1.60 4.48
CA ILE A 44 0.02 -1.76 5.92
C ILE A 44 -1.34 -1.18 6.26
N LEU A 45 -1.66 -0.01 5.71
CA LEU A 45 -2.94 0.68 5.90
C LEU A 45 -4.11 -0.19 5.45
N ASP A 46 -4.09 -0.66 4.20
CA ASP A 46 -5.13 -1.49 3.59
C ASP A 46 -5.39 -2.78 4.39
N LYS A 47 -4.32 -3.46 4.83
CA LYS A 47 -4.45 -4.66 5.66
C LYS A 47 -5.05 -4.36 7.03
N GLY A 48 -4.62 -3.28 7.69
CA GLY A 48 -5.10 -2.95 9.02
C GLY A 48 -6.51 -2.35 9.04
N TYR A 49 -6.95 -1.69 7.96
CA TYR A 49 -8.31 -1.19 7.82
C TYR A 49 -9.33 -2.33 7.62
N ASN A 50 -8.89 -3.44 7.02
CA ASN A 50 -9.68 -4.68 6.92
C ASN A 50 -9.56 -5.58 8.17
N SER A 51 -9.31 -5.00 9.35
CA SER A 51 -9.20 -5.73 10.62
C SER A 51 -10.10 -5.13 11.70
N PHE A 52 -10.28 -5.84 12.81
CA PHE A 52 -11.06 -5.33 13.94
C PHE A 52 -10.44 -4.00 14.46
N PRO A 53 -11.24 -2.93 14.64
CA PRO A 53 -10.74 -1.57 14.88
C PRO A 53 -10.26 -1.32 16.32
N MET A 54 -9.43 -2.22 16.85
CA MET A 54 -8.83 -2.11 18.17
C MET A 54 -7.46 -1.44 18.08
N SER A 55 -7.30 -0.27 18.72
CA SER A 55 -6.08 0.54 18.62
C SER A 55 -5.01 0.22 19.67
N PHE A 56 -4.85 -1.06 20.02
CA PHE A 56 -3.82 -1.49 20.97
C PHE A 56 -2.48 -1.75 20.24
N PRO A 57 -1.31 -1.41 20.84
CA PRO A 57 -0.01 -1.69 20.22
C PRO A 57 0.13 -3.15 19.78
N GLY A 58 0.69 -3.37 18.60
CA GLY A 58 0.85 -4.72 18.01
C GLY A 58 -0.31 -5.19 17.13
N THR A 59 -1.52 -4.64 17.31
CA THR A 59 -2.69 -4.96 16.45
C THR A 59 -2.50 -4.45 15.02
N SER A 60 -3.17 -5.10 14.05
CA SER A 60 -3.17 -4.67 12.66
C SER A 60 -3.77 -3.28 12.48
N TYR A 61 -4.85 -2.97 13.19
CA TYR A 61 -5.47 -1.64 13.14
C TYR A 61 -4.54 -0.54 13.67
N HIS A 62 -3.88 -0.77 14.81
CA HIS A 62 -2.88 0.17 15.32
C HIS A 62 -1.73 0.40 14.32
N LYS A 63 -1.22 -0.67 13.68
CA LYS A 63 -0.19 -0.56 12.62
C LYS A 63 -0.67 0.28 11.44
N ALA A 64 -1.93 0.13 11.01
CA ALA A 64 -2.53 0.95 9.97
C ALA A 64 -2.63 2.43 10.36
N LEU A 65 -2.97 2.74 11.61
CA LEU A 65 -2.97 4.12 12.10
C LEU A 65 -1.57 4.76 12.04
N MET A 66 -0.51 4.00 12.37
CA MET A 66 0.86 4.49 12.24
C MET A 66 1.28 4.65 10.78
N ALA A 67 0.91 3.71 9.91
CA ALA A 67 1.15 3.82 8.47
C ALA A 67 0.44 5.03 7.85
N ARG A 68 -0.79 5.34 8.28
CA ARG A 68 -1.51 6.57 7.89
C ARG A 68 -0.74 7.82 8.27
N LYS A 69 -0.18 7.87 9.48
CA LYS A 69 0.62 9.02 9.94
C LYS A 69 1.85 9.22 9.05
N ARG A 70 2.56 8.14 8.71
CA ARG A 70 3.71 8.18 7.79
C ARG A 70 3.31 8.61 6.38
N LEU A 71 2.21 8.07 5.85
CA LEU A 71 1.67 8.49 4.54
C LEU A 71 1.33 9.98 4.51
N LYS A 72 0.77 10.52 5.60
CA LYS A 72 0.51 11.96 5.71
C LYS A 72 1.80 12.76 5.56
N THR A 73 2.88 12.34 6.20
CA THR A 73 4.20 12.99 6.08
C THR A 73 4.74 12.90 4.66
N ILE A 74 4.74 11.69 4.08
CA ILE A 74 5.23 11.45 2.72
C ILE A 74 4.49 12.37 1.74
N VAL A 75 3.16 12.34 1.72
CA VAL A 75 2.34 13.12 0.77
C VAL A 75 2.38 14.64 1.03
N SER A 76 2.83 15.07 2.22
CA SER A 76 2.98 16.50 2.53
C SER A 76 4.35 17.08 2.20
N GLU A 77 5.32 16.25 1.82
CA GLU A 77 6.58 16.67 1.19
C GLU A 77 6.34 17.05 -0.28
#